data_AF-A0A9E0MIA7-F1
#
_entry.id   AF-A0A9E0MIA7-F1
#
_cell.length_a   1.000
_cell.length_b   1.000
_cell.length_c   1.000
_cell.angle_alpha   90.00
_cell.angle_beta   90.00
_cell.angle_gamma   90.00
#
_symmetry.space_group_name_H-M   'P 1'
#
loop_
_entity.id
_entity.type
_entity.pdbx_description
1 polymer ?
#
loop_
_entity_poly.entity_id
_entity_poly.type
_entity_poly.pdbx_seq_one_letter_code
_entity_poly.pdbx_strand_id
1 'polypeptide(L)'
;MTFLDRYIHTAGVTFTPPAFHRWACLALVAAALADRVWIEKLKKQVYPNVYLLLVGPSGCGKGEALDMMMKLASDVPSLLGRILRGGLTKQRLLDILGGRSTKREKGEAVVAEAKANTSPWIVYPELYNSLGAGGPVAEAFIANLTDLYTGSPVPMTEGTRTWGDVVIEKYCVNWTAGTTESWLKKSLSPEAILSGFFGRTVTITGTYQDEWIEAVFPQNYNDLWRLLTGQLEQICQMAGPIALSPEA
;
A
#
# COMPACT_ATOMS: atom_id res chain seq x y z
N MET A 1 12.87 22.43 -4.03
CA MET A 1 11.61 21.79 -3.55
C MET A 1 11.71 20.31 -3.85
N THR A 2 11.62 19.45 -2.83
CA THR A 2 11.65 17.99 -3.01
C THR A 2 10.36 17.49 -3.66
N PHE A 3 10.31 16.21 -4.05
CA PHE A 3 9.06 15.58 -4.53
C PHE A 3 7.95 15.65 -3.48
N LEU A 4 8.28 15.39 -2.21
CA LEU A 4 7.33 15.42 -1.10
C LEU A 4 6.77 16.84 -0.88
N ASP A 5 7.64 17.85 -0.86
CA ASP A 5 7.22 19.25 -0.71
C ASP A 5 6.29 19.67 -1.86
N ARG A 6 6.63 19.26 -3.09
CA ARG A 6 5.80 19.51 -4.27
C ARG A 6 4.43 18.87 -4.12
N TYR A 7 4.38 17.61 -3.69
CA TYR A 7 3.14 16.88 -3.50
C TYR A 7 2.24 17.57 -2.46
N ILE A 8 2.80 17.91 -1.30
CA ILE A 8 2.06 18.58 -0.21
C ILE A 8 1.57 19.96 -0.68
N HIS A 9 2.40 20.71 -1.41
CA HIS A 9 1.98 22.00 -1.96
C HIS A 9 0.85 21.87 -2.99
N THR A 10 0.92 20.87 -3.88
CA THR A 10 -0.15 20.58 -4.86
C THR A 10 -1.45 20.15 -4.19
N ALA A 11 -1.38 19.48 -3.03
CA ALA A 11 -2.56 19.10 -2.25
C ALA A 11 -3.35 20.31 -1.75
N GLY A 12 -2.73 21.49 -1.72
CA GLY A 12 -3.34 22.72 -1.27
C GLY A 12 -3.54 22.78 0.24
N VAL A 13 -4.20 23.84 0.68
CA VAL A 13 -4.66 24.01 2.06
C VAL A 13 -6.14 23.66 2.08
N THR A 14 -6.48 22.56 2.73
CA THR A 14 -7.85 22.04 2.84
C THR A 14 -8.13 21.59 4.27
N PHE A 15 -9.32 21.04 4.51
CA PHE A 15 -9.67 20.39 5.77
C PHE A 15 -8.91 19.06 6.02
N THR A 16 -8.15 18.59 5.03
CA THR A 16 -7.40 17.33 5.16
C THR A 16 -6.11 17.55 5.93
N PRO A 17 -5.86 16.80 7.02
CA PRO A 17 -4.61 16.91 7.77
C PRO A 17 -3.38 16.75 6.87
N PRO A 18 -2.40 17.68 6.89
CA PRO A 18 -1.19 17.58 6.07
C PRO A 18 -0.40 16.27 6.28
N ALA A 19 -0.50 15.70 7.49
CA ALA A 19 0.10 14.41 7.80
C ALA A 19 -0.45 13.27 6.93
N PHE A 20 -1.74 13.27 6.58
CA PHE A 20 -2.32 12.27 5.68
C PHE A 20 -1.72 12.37 4.28
N HIS A 21 -1.64 13.58 3.70
CA HIS A 21 -1.00 13.78 2.40
C HIS A 21 0.48 13.39 2.43
N ARG A 22 1.21 13.76 3.49
CA ARG A 22 2.63 13.41 3.64
C ARG A 22 2.85 11.90 3.60
N TRP A 23 2.09 11.15 4.40
CA TRP A 23 2.28 9.70 4.48
C TRP A 23 1.71 8.96 3.27
N ALA A 24 0.61 9.43 2.68
CA ALA A 24 0.11 8.90 1.41
C ALA A 24 1.15 9.08 0.29
N CYS A 25 1.80 10.24 0.22
CA CYS A 25 2.91 10.46 -0.72
C CYS A 25 4.09 9.50 -0.49
N LEU A 26 4.48 9.27 0.77
CA LEU A 26 5.55 8.33 1.08
C LEU A 26 5.18 6.87 0.72
N ALA A 27 3.93 6.47 0.95
CA ALA A 27 3.43 5.15 0.53
C ALA A 27 3.42 5.00 -1.00
N LEU A 28 3.05 6.06 -1.73
CA LEU A 28 3.13 6.11 -3.19
C LEU A 28 4.57 5.95 -3.69
N VAL A 29 5.53 6.68 -3.09
CA VAL A 29 6.94 6.56 -3.44
C VAL A 29 7.46 5.15 -3.14
N ALA A 30 7.07 4.56 -2.01
CA ALA A 30 7.45 3.20 -1.66
C ALA A 30 6.93 2.17 -2.69
N ALA A 31 5.67 2.28 -3.10
CA ALA A 31 5.07 1.44 -4.14
C ALA A 31 5.70 1.67 -5.53
N ALA A 32 6.11 2.90 -5.83
CA ALA A 32 6.81 3.25 -7.06
C ALA A 32 8.22 2.64 -7.10
N LEU A 33 8.99 2.75 -6.02
CA LEU A 33 10.34 2.17 -5.91
C LEU A 33 10.31 0.64 -5.87
N ALA A 34 9.39 0.06 -5.09
CA ALA A 34 9.20 -1.38 -4.93
C ALA A 34 10.50 -2.13 -4.55
N ASP A 35 10.68 -3.35 -5.04
CA ASP A 35 11.85 -4.19 -4.78
C ASP A 35 13.06 -3.89 -5.69
N ARG A 36 13.03 -2.76 -6.42
CA ARG A 36 14.11 -2.34 -7.31
C ARG A 36 15.17 -1.49 -6.61
N VAL A 37 14.77 -0.81 -5.54
CA VAL A 37 15.63 0.10 -4.78
C VAL A 37 15.71 -0.38 -3.35
N TRP A 38 16.92 -0.37 -2.79
CA TRP A 38 17.14 -0.79 -1.41
C TRP A 38 18.25 0.04 -0.76
N ILE A 39 18.26 0.02 0.57
CA ILE A 39 19.42 0.45 1.35
C ILE A 39 20.09 -0.80 1.95
N GLU A 40 21.40 -0.74 2.13
CA GLU A 40 22.13 -1.80 2.83
C GLU A 40 22.16 -1.50 4.32
N LYS A 41 21.55 -2.36 5.14
CA LYS A 41 21.54 -2.23 6.60
C LYS A 41 21.74 -3.60 7.24
N LEU A 42 22.69 -3.69 8.17
CA LEU A 42 23.02 -4.95 8.88
C LEU A 42 23.28 -6.13 7.93
N LYS A 43 23.97 -5.88 6.80
CA LYS A 43 24.22 -6.86 5.72
C LYS A 43 22.95 -7.44 5.08
N LYS A 44 21.86 -6.69 5.11
CA LYS A 44 20.59 -7.03 4.48
C LYS A 44 20.12 -5.88 3.59
N GLN A 45 19.51 -6.24 2.48
CA GLN A 45 18.81 -5.31 1.63
C GLN A 45 17.48 -4.94 2.30
N VAL A 46 17.29 -3.66 2.58
CA VAL A 46 16.04 -3.13 3.11
C VAL A 46 15.35 -2.37 1.99
N TYR A 47 14.24 -2.94 1.53
CA TYR A 47 13.37 -2.38 0.49
C TYR A 47 12.35 -1.40 1.12
N PRO A 48 11.81 -0.47 0.33
CA PRO A 48 10.69 0.37 0.75
C PRO A 48 9.38 -0.43 0.77
N ASN A 49 9.27 -1.32 1.76
CA ASN A 49 8.06 -2.03 2.13
C ASN A 49 7.32 -1.21 3.19
N VAL A 50 6.30 -0.45 2.75
CA VAL A 50 5.54 0.46 3.61
C VAL A 50 4.09 0.00 3.70
N TYR A 51 3.66 -0.24 4.93
CA TYR A 51 2.26 -0.41 5.30
C TYR A 51 1.76 0.89 5.92
N LEU A 52 0.79 1.53 5.28
CA LEU A 52 0.17 2.76 5.74
C LEU A 52 -1.28 2.51 6.15
N LEU A 53 -1.64 2.93 7.36
CA LEU A 53 -3.00 2.93 7.87
C LEU A 53 -3.40 4.32 8.31
N LEU A 54 -4.34 4.94 7.60
CA LEU A 54 -4.98 6.19 8.02
C LEU A 54 -6.20 5.87 8.87
N VAL A 55 -6.24 6.38 10.10
CA VAL A 55 -7.30 6.12 11.08
C VAL A 55 -7.98 7.42 11.47
N GLY A 56 -9.31 7.44 11.46
CA GLY A 56 -10.05 8.61 11.90
C GLY A 56 -11.53 8.50 11.55
N PRO A 57 -12.38 9.41 12.04
CA PRO A 57 -13.81 9.38 11.73
C PRO A 57 -14.08 9.66 10.24
N SER A 58 -15.28 9.33 9.76
CA SER A 58 -15.64 9.66 8.37
C SER A 58 -15.56 11.17 8.14
N GLY A 59 -15.17 11.62 6.94
CA GLY A 59 -15.09 13.05 6.64
C GLY A 59 -13.85 13.78 7.19
N CYS A 60 -12.90 13.12 7.87
CA CYS A 60 -11.68 13.79 8.36
C CYS A 60 -10.54 13.92 7.33
N GLY A 61 -10.84 13.79 6.02
CA GLY A 61 -9.84 13.96 4.94
C GLY A 61 -9.01 12.73 4.57
N LYS A 62 -9.21 11.57 5.21
CA LYS A 62 -8.48 10.32 4.85
C LYS A 62 -8.69 9.93 3.39
N GLY A 63 -9.96 9.92 2.94
CA GLY A 63 -10.33 9.58 1.58
C GLY A 63 -9.66 10.50 0.58
N GLU A 64 -9.76 11.83 0.81
CA GLU A 64 -9.13 12.85 -0.03
C GLU A 64 -7.62 12.64 -0.21
N ALA A 65 -6.89 12.38 0.88
CA ALA A 65 -5.45 12.12 0.80
C ALA A 65 -5.12 10.86 -0.01
N LEU A 66 -5.90 9.77 0.17
CA LEU A 66 -5.72 8.52 -0.57
C LEU A 66 -6.17 8.65 -2.03
N ASP A 67 -7.20 9.42 -2.32
CA ASP A 67 -7.73 9.64 -3.67
C ASP A 67 -6.75 10.48 -4.49
N MET A 68 -6.17 11.54 -3.92
CA MET A 68 -5.11 12.31 -4.58
C MET A 68 -3.90 11.42 -4.93
N MET A 69 -3.46 10.61 -3.96
CA MET A 69 -2.36 9.65 -4.14
C MET A 69 -2.67 8.66 -5.25
N MET A 70 -3.88 8.11 -5.26
CA MET A 70 -4.35 7.16 -6.27
C MET A 70 -4.51 7.78 -7.66
N LYS A 71 -4.96 9.03 -7.73
CA LYS A 71 -5.07 9.79 -8.99
C LYS A 71 -3.69 10.00 -9.61
N LEU A 72 -2.70 10.40 -8.80
CA LEU A 72 -1.33 10.54 -9.27
C LEU A 72 -0.74 9.20 -9.71
N ALA A 73 -1.05 8.12 -8.98
CA ALA A 73 -0.61 6.77 -9.36
C ALA A 73 -1.23 6.27 -10.67
N SER A 74 -2.51 6.59 -10.92
CA SER A 74 -3.20 6.16 -12.15
C SER A 74 -2.67 6.83 -13.41
N ASP A 75 -2.03 7.99 -13.27
CA ASP A 75 -1.38 8.70 -14.38
C ASP A 75 -0.05 8.06 -14.78
N VAL A 76 0.46 7.07 -14.03
CA VAL A 76 1.74 6.39 -14.29
C VAL A 76 1.51 4.91 -14.64
N PRO A 77 1.55 4.52 -15.94
CA PRO A 77 1.20 3.16 -16.38
C PRO A 77 2.02 2.04 -15.72
N SER A 78 3.30 2.27 -15.44
CA SER A 78 4.17 1.28 -14.80
C SER A 78 3.76 0.95 -13.35
N LEU A 79 3.06 1.87 -12.69
CA LEU A 79 2.57 1.68 -11.33
C LEU A 79 1.18 1.05 -11.34
N LEU A 80 0.33 1.38 -12.33
CA LEU A 80 -1.03 0.87 -12.45
C LEU A 80 -1.09 -0.67 -12.42
N GLY A 81 -0.15 -1.35 -13.09
CA GLY A 81 -0.08 -2.81 -13.12
C GLY A 81 0.24 -3.47 -11.77
N ARG A 82 0.68 -2.70 -10.76
CA ARG A 82 0.97 -3.21 -9.41
C ARG A 82 -0.20 -3.08 -8.45
N ILE A 83 -1.15 -2.20 -8.75
CA ILE A 83 -2.22 -1.83 -7.83
C ILE A 83 -3.23 -2.97 -7.73
N LEU A 84 -3.48 -3.44 -6.52
CA LEU A 84 -4.54 -4.38 -6.19
C LEU A 84 -5.63 -3.65 -5.41
N ARG A 85 -6.88 -3.73 -5.91
CA ARG A 85 -8.07 -3.19 -5.26
C ARG A 85 -9.16 -4.25 -5.16
N GLY A 86 -10.14 -4.01 -4.28
CA GLY A 86 -11.23 -4.93 -4.01
C GLY A 86 -10.85 -6.00 -2.99
N GLY A 87 -11.82 -6.80 -2.56
CA GLY A 87 -11.60 -7.82 -1.54
C GLY A 87 -10.59 -8.87 -1.97
N LEU A 88 -9.51 -9.00 -1.19
CA LEU A 88 -8.44 -9.96 -1.42
C LEU A 88 -8.36 -10.93 -0.25
N THR A 89 -8.43 -12.23 -0.54
CA THR A 89 -8.18 -13.28 0.47
C THR A 89 -6.68 -13.55 0.60
N LYS A 90 -6.25 -14.16 1.71
CA LYS A 90 -4.88 -14.66 1.88
C LYS A 90 -4.43 -15.48 0.67
N GLN A 91 -5.21 -16.49 0.29
CA GLN A 91 -4.89 -17.40 -0.82
C GLN A 91 -4.75 -16.64 -2.14
N ARG A 92 -5.64 -15.68 -2.42
CA ARG A 92 -5.56 -14.92 -3.68
C ARG A 92 -4.31 -14.03 -3.73
N LEU A 93 -3.89 -13.45 -2.60
CA LEU A 93 -2.64 -12.70 -2.55
C LEU A 93 -1.43 -13.60 -2.83
N LEU A 94 -1.38 -14.79 -2.23
CA LEU A 94 -0.29 -15.75 -2.47
C LEU A 94 -0.25 -16.22 -3.93
N ASP A 95 -1.41 -16.51 -4.53
CA ASP A 95 -1.53 -16.82 -5.96
C ASP A 95 -0.94 -15.69 -6.83
N ILE A 96 -1.25 -14.43 -6.53
CA ILE A 96 -0.73 -13.27 -7.29
C ILE A 96 0.80 -13.16 -7.16
N LEU A 97 1.33 -13.34 -5.95
CA LEU A 97 2.77 -13.30 -5.69
C LEU A 97 3.52 -14.42 -6.41
N GLY A 98 2.94 -15.62 -6.47
CA GLY A 98 3.55 -16.79 -7.11
C GLY A 98 3.19 -16.99 -8.59
N GLY A 99 2.52 -16.02 -9.23
CA GLY A 99 2.24 -16.11 -10.67
C GLY A 99 1.17 -17.13 -11.03
N ARG A 100 0.10 -17.20 -10.25
CA ARG A 100 -0.99 -18.15 -10.42
C ARG A 100 -2.34 -17.46 -10.58
N SER A 101 -3.15 -17.97 -11.50
CA SER A 101 -4.52 -17.51 -11.71
C SER A 101 -5.49 -18.68 -11.68
N THR A 102 -6.51 -18.58 -10.82
CA THR A 102 -7.61 -19.53 -10.79
C THR A 102 -8.77 -18.95 -11.60
N LYS A 103 -9.18 -19.64 -12.67
CA LYS A 103 -10.35 -19.31 -13.50
C LYS A 103 -11.42 -20.38 -13.32
N ARG A 104 -12.67 -20.05 -13.62
CA ARG A 104 -13.74 -21.05 -13.73
C ARG A 104 -14.00 -21.33 -15.20
N GLU A 105 -13.73 -22.54 -15.65
CA GLU A 105 -14.07 -23.00 -16.99
C GLU A 105 -15.10 -24.11 -16.88
N LYS A 106 -16.25 -23.94 -17.53
CA LYS A 106 -17.38 -24.90 -17.51
C LYS A 106 -17.82 -25.34 -16.09
N GLY A 107 -17.68 -24.46 -15.10
CA GLY A 107 -18.07 -24.73 -13.71
C GLY A 107 -16.97 -25.35 -12.85
N GLU A 108 -15.85 -25.74 -13.43
CA GLU A 108 -14.69 -26.28 -12.72
C GLU A 108 -13.63 -25.20 -12.50
N ALA A 109 -12.96 -25.22 -11.35
CA ALA A 109 -11.82 -24.35 -11.11
C ALA A 109 -10.62 -24.88 -11.89
N VAL A 110 -10.06 -24.06 -12.77
CA VAL A 110 -8.85 -24.38 -13.54
C VAL A 110 -7.76 -23.41 -13.13
N VAL A 111 -6.60 -23.95 -12.80
CA VAL A 111 -5.41 -23.18 -12.43
C VAL A 111 -4.56 -22.99 -13.67
N ALA A 112 -4.20 -21.74 -13.95
CA ALA A 112 -3.31 -21.36 -15.03
C ALA A 112 -2.13 -20.55 -14.50
N GLU A 113 -1.00 -20.66 -15.17
CA GLU A 113 0.14 -19.76 -14.95
C GLU A 113 -0.25 -18.33 -15.36
N ALA A 114 0.24 -17.38 -14.58
CA ALA A 114 0.10 -15.96 -14.80
C ALA A 114 1.43 -15.26 -14.51
N LYS A 115 1.59 -14.03 -14.99
CA LYS A 115 2.76 -13.23 -14.61
C LYS A 115 2.70 -12.94 -13.10
N ALA A 116 3.70 -13.40 -12.37
CA ALA A 116 3.87 -13.05 -10.95
C ALA A 116 3.96 -11.54 -10.77
N ASN A 117 3.21 -11.02 -9.81
CA ASN A 117 3.39 -9.65 -9.34
C ASN A 117 4.12 -9.72 -8.00
N THR A 118 5.45 -9.63 -8.05
CA THR A 118 6.33 -9.71 -6.87
C THR A 118 6.30 -8.44 -6.03
N SER A 119 5.76 -7.34 -6.55
CA SER A 119 5.70 -6.06 -5.86
C SER A 119 4.30 -5.45 -5.91
N PRO A 120 3.27 -6.13 -5.39
CA PRO A 120 1.92 -5.61 -5.42
C PRO A 120 1.78 -4.44 -4.44
N TRP A 121 0.92 -3.49 -4.80
CA TRP A 121 0.49 -2.42 -3.92
C TRP A 121 -1.01 -2.53 -3.69
N ILE A 122 -1.38 -2.98 -2.48
CA ILE A 122 -2.78 -3.18 -2.11
C ILE A 122 -3.32 -1.86 -1.55
N VAL A 123 -4.40 -1.34 -2.13
CA VAL A 123 -4.98 -0.06 -1.72
C VAL A 123 -6.45 -0.20 -1.37
N TYR A 124 -6.78 0.06 -0.10
CA TYR A 124 -8.13 0.03 0.45
C TYR A 124 -8.50 1.39 1.06
N PRO A 125 -9.00 2.35 0.26
CA PRO A 125 -9.41 3.66 0.78
C PRO A 125 -10.39 3.56 1.95
N GLU A 126 -11.20 2.50 1.95
CA GLU A 126 -12.02 2.09 3.08
C GLU A 126 -11.93 0.58 3.31
N LEU A 127 -11.36 0.22 4.46
CA LEU A 127 -11.11 -1.17 4.85
C LEU A 127 -12.38 -2.01 4.93
N TYR A 128 -13.47 -1.46 5.46
CA TYR A 128 -14.76 -2.15 5.57
C TYR A 128 -15.28 -2.65 4.21
N ASN A 129 -15.11 -1.85 3.15
CA ASN A 129 -15.57 -2.23 1.81
C ASN A 129 -14.74 -3.37 1.21
N SER A 130 -13.51 -3.57 1.68
CA SER A 130 -12.57 -4.54 1.12
C SER A 130 -12.51 -5.83 1.94
N LEU A 131 -12.59 -5.74 3.28
CA LEU A 131 -12.51 -6.89 4.19
C LEU A 131 -13.82 -7.18 4.92
N GLY A 132 -14.90 -6.46 4.62
CA GLY A 132 -16.21 -6.62 5.25
C GLY A 132 -16.25 -6.11 6.69
N ALA A 133 -17.19 -6.63 7.47
CA ALA A 133 -17.41 -6.25 8.86
C ALA A 133 -16.35 -6.78 9.86
N GLY A 134 -15.27 -7.40 9.36
CA GLY A 134 -14.23 -8.05 10.17
C GLY A 134 -14.39 -9.56 10.27
N GLY A 135 -13.85 -10.14 11.34
CA GLY A 135 -13.91 -11.58 11.62
C GLY A 135 -12.75 -12.37 11.00
N PRO A 136 -12.87 -13.71 10.90
CA PRO A 136 -11.73 -14.60 10.61
C PRO A 136 -11.03 -14.32 9.28
N VAL A 137 -11.76 -13.82 8.27
CA VAL A 137 -11.18 -13.49 6.96
C VAL A 137 -10.29 -12.25 7.05
N ALA A 138 -10.75 -11.20 7.74
CA ALA A 138 -9.98 -9.98 7.94
C ALA A 138 -8.75 -10.24 8.82
N GLU A 139 -8.92 -11.02 9.90
CA GLU A 139 -7.83 -11.42 10.79
C GLU A 139 -6.77 -12.25 10.03
N ALA A 140 -7.19 -13.26 9.26
CA ALA A 140 -6.26 -14.07 8.47
C ALA A 140 -5.51 -13.24 7.42
N PHE A 141 -6.17 -12.26 6.81
CA PHE A 141 -5.53 -11.35 5.87
C PHE A 141 -4.49 -10.44 6.55
N ILE A 142 -4.82 -9.87 7.71
CA ILE A 142 -3.93 -8.98 8.46
C ILE A 142 -2.73 -9.75 9.04
N ALA A 143 -2.96 -10.96 9.55
CA ALA A 143 -1.90 -11.87 9.97
C ALA A 143 -0.96 -12.21 8.79
N ASN A 144 -1.53 -12.47 7.61
CA ASN A 144 -0.75 -12.72 6.40
C ASN A 144 0.08 -11.51 5.97
N LEU A 145 -0.47 -10.29 6.03
CA LEU A 145 0.30 -9.07 5.76
C LEU A 145 1.46 -8.91 6.73
N THR A 146 1.23 -9.19 8.02
CA THR A 146 2.24 -9.09 9.08
C THR A 146 3.42 -10.03 8.81
N ASP A 147 3.14 -11.26 8.36
CA ASP A 147 4.15 -12.25 7.97
C ASP A 147 4.95 -11.78 6.73
N LEU A 148 4.23 -11.31 5.70
CA LEU A 148 4.80 -10.77 4.46
C LEU A 148 5.58 -9.44 4.64
N TYR A 149 5.62 -8.82 5.81
CA TYR A 149 6.34 -7.55 5.96
C TYR A 149 7.86 -7.72 6.00
N THR A 150 8.34 -8.73 6.72
CA THR A 150 9.77 -8.86 7.04
C THR A 150 10.57 -9.45 5.86
N GLY A 151 9.88 -10.07 4.90
CA GLY A 151 10.49 -10.90 3.88
C GLY A 151 11.12 -12.16 4.49
N SER A 152 11.39 -13.15 3.63
CA SER A 152 12.12 -14.36 4.01
C SER A 152 13.36 -14.50 3.13
N PRO A 153 14.53 -14.89 3.68
CA PRO A 153 15.72 -15.21 2.88
C PRO A 153 15.58 -16.53 2.12
N VAL A 154 14.56 -17.33 2.45
CA VAL A 154 14.23 -18.58 1.75
C VAL A 154 12.88 -18.45 1.06
N PRO A 155 12.68 -19.08 -0.12
CA PRO A 155 11.41 -19.07 -0.80
C PRO A 155 10.29 -19.59 0.11
N MET A 156 9.14 -18.92 0.05
CA MET A 156 7.93 -19.40 0.71
C MET A 156 7.21 -20.36 -0.22
N THR A 157 6.88 -21.55 0.28
CA THR A 157 6.11 -22.55 -0.47
C THR A 157 4.76 -22.72 0.19
N GLU A 158 3.70 -22.36 -0.53
CA GLU A 158 2.32 -22.60 -0.09
C GLU A 158 1.69 -23.66 -1.00
N GLY A 159 1.41 -24.83 -0.44
CA GLY A 159 0.80 -25.96 -1.14
C GLY A 159 -0.67 -26.16 -0.75
N THR A 160 -1.53 -26.42 -1.73
CA THR A 160 -2.83 -27.08 -1.48
C THR A 160 -2.84 -28.43 -2.17
N ARG A 161 -3.26 -29.50 -1.47
CA ARG A 161 -3.24 -30.90 -1.95
C ARG A 161 -3.84 -31.09 -3.36
N THR A 162 -4.72 -30.19 -3.78
CA THR A 162 -5.51 -30.30 -5.00
C THR A 162 -4.82 -29.71 -6.24
N TRP A 163 -3.84 -28.81 -6.08
CA TRP A 163 -3.40 -27.95 -7.19
C TRP A 163 -1.90 -27.64 -7.26
N GLY A 164 -1.07 -28.40 -6.54
CA GLY A 164 0.38 -28.18 -6.51
C GLY A 164 0.80 -26.95 -5.68
N ASP A 165 2.12 -26.81 -5.54
CA ASP A 165 2.75 -25.80 -4.69
C ASP A 165 2.94 -24.47 -5.41
N VAL A 166 2.72 -23.37 -4.70
CA VAL A 166 3.06 -22.01 -5.12
C VAL A 166 4.38 -21.63 -4.45
N VAL A 167 5.42 -21.41 -5.25
CA VAL A 167 6.74 -20.99 -4.75
C VAL A 167 6.89 -19.49 -4.96
N ILE A 168 7.17 -18.78 -3.88
CA ILE A 168 7.35 -17.32 -3.87
C ILE A 168 8.77 -17.03 -3.41
N GLU A 169 9.63 -16.63 -4.35
CA GLU A 169 11.07 -16.43 -4.09
C GLU A 169 11.38 -15.06 -3.48
N LYS A 170 10.84 -13.99 -4.08
CA LYS A 170 11.10 -12.60 -3.68
C LYS A 170 9.82 -11.79 -3.79
N TYR A 171 9.56 -10.97 -2.78
CA TYR A 171 8.43 -10.04 -2.80
C TYR A 171 8.71 -8.74 -2.05
N CYS A 172 8.00 -7.67 -2.43
CA CYS A 172 7.91 -6.41 -1.69
C CYS A 172 6.46 -5.92 -1.77
N VAL A 173 5.66 -6.33 -0.80
CA VAL A 173 4.25 -5.96 -0.73
C VAL A 173 4.14 -4.59 -0.12
N ASN A 174 3.50 -3.63 -0.79
CA ASN A 174 3.08 -2.39 -0.15
C ASN A 174 1.59 -2.44 0.17
N TRP A 175 1.18 -1.81 1.26
CA TRP A 175 -0.22 -1.76 1.66
C TRP A 175 -0.61 -0.36 2.11
N THR A 176 -1.77 0.09 1.69
CA THR A 176 -2.30 1.40 2.08
C THR A 176 -3.79 1.30 2.33
N ALA A 177 -4.22 1.75 3.50
CA ALA A 177 -5.61 1.65 3.89
C ALA A 177 -6.13 2.85 4.68
N GLY A 178 -7.41 3.14 4.51
CA GLY A 178 -8.18 4.03 5.37
C GLY A 178 -9.18 3.26 6.22
N THR A 179 -9.32 3.62 7.50
CA THR A 179 -10.29 2.99 8.41
C THR A 179 -10.77 3.95 9.50
N THR A 180 -11.81 3.53 10.20
CA THR A 180 -12.26 4.12 11.45
C THR A 180 -11.72 3.33 12.64
N GLU A 181 -11.60 3.98 13.80
CA GLU A 181 -11.24 3.29 15.06
C GLU A 181 -12.26 2.22 15.45
N SER A 182 -13.55 2.49 15.20
CA SER A 182 -14.63 1.57 15.54
C SER A 182 -14.57 0.29 14.72
N TRP A 183 -14.25 0.39 13.43
CA TRP A 183 -14.02 -0.78 12.58
C TRP A 183 -12.81 -1.58 13.03
N LEU A 184 -11.71 -0.90 13.35
CA LEU A 184 -10.46 -1.52 13.78
C LEU A 184 -10.65 -2.36 15.06
N LYS A 185 -11.34 -1.80 16.06
CA LYS A 185 -11.67 -2.49 17.33
C LYS A 185 -12.59 -3.69 17.15
N LYS A 186 -13.46 -3.67 16.12
CA LYS A 186 -14.37 -4.78 15.80
C LYS A 186 -13.71 -5.88 14.96
N SER A 187 -12.71 -5.52 14.16
CA SER A 187 -12.18 -6.39 13.10
C SER A 187 -10.86 -7.04 13.45
N LEU A 188 -10.15 -6.55 14.47
CA LEU A 188 -8.88 -7.11 14.94
C LEU A 188 -9.02 -7.62 16.37
N SER A 189 -8.58 -8.85 16.62
CA SER A 189 -8.45 -9.37 17.97
C SER A 189 -7.35 -8.63 18.74
N PRO A 190 -7.41 -8.56 20.09
CA PRO A 190 -6.33 -8.01 20.91
C PRO A 190 -4.97 -8.64 20.61
N GLU A 191 -4.92 -9.94 20.33
CA GLU A 191 -3.70 -10.63 19.93
C GLU A 191 -3.15 -10.10 18.62
N ALA A 192 -3.99 -9.83 17.60
CA ALA A 192 -3.53 -9.25 16.34
C ALA A 192 -2.87 -7.88 16.54
N ILE A 193 -3.44 -7.05 17.42
CA ILE A 193 -2.88 -5.74 17.81
C ILE A 193 -1.49 -5.92 18.44
N LEU A 194 -1.34 -6.90 19.34
CA LEU A 194 -0.10 -7.19 20.07
C LEU A 194 0.93 -7.99 19.24
N SER A 195 0.49 -8.74 18.23
CA SER A 195 1.31 -9.64 17.39
C SER A 195 2.26 -8.91 16.42
N GLY A 196 2.33 -7.58 16.53
CA GLY A 196 3.29 -6.76 15.80
C GLY A 196 2.79 -6.24 14.45
N PHE A 197 1.48 -6.30 14.18
CA PHE A 197 0.88 -5.61 13.03
C PHE A 197 1.16 -4.10 13.07
N PHE A 198 0.84 -3.44 14.19
CA PHE A 198 1.12 -2.00 14.36
C PHE A 198 2.61 -1.67 14.43
N GLY A 199 3.45 -2.61 14.86
CA GLY A 199 4.92 -2.44 14.81
C GLY A 199 5.49 -2.37 13.39
N ARG A 200 4.72 -2.79 12.39
CA ARG A 200 5.10 -2.82 10.97
C ARG A 200 4.27 -1.86 10.11
N THR A 201 3.26 -1.24 10.71
CA THR A 201 2.27 -0.39 10.04
C THR A 201 2.38 1.03 10.53
N VAL A 202 2.75 1.93 9.62
CA VAL A 202 2.69 3.36 9.89
C VAL A 202 1.23 3.76 10.05
N THR A 203 0.84 4.06 11.29
CA THR A 203 -0.54 4.40 11.63
C THR A 203 -0.64 5.88 11.91
N ILE A 204 -1.42 6.59 11.09
CA ILE A 204 -1.62 8.04 11.23
C ILE A 204 -3.06 8.27 11.63
N THR A 205 -3.25 8.87 12.80
CA THR A 205 -4.57 9.22 13.31
C THR A 205 -4.92 10.64 12.90
N GLY A 206 -6.21 10.87 12.64
CA GLY A 206 -6.76 12.21 12.45
C GLY A 206 -8.14 12.30 13.08
N THR A 207 -8.50 13.50 13.50
CA THR A 207 -9.79 13.83 14.09
C THR A 207 -10.58 14.73 13.15
N TYR A 208 -11.82 15.05 13.51
CA TYR A 208 -12.53 16.15 12.85
C TYR A 208 -11.74 17.44 13.00
N GLN A 209 -11.80 18.26 11.96
CA GLN A 209 -11.46 19.67 12.03
C GLN A 209 -12.76 20.43 12.23
N ASP A 210 -12.89 21.09 13.37
CA ASP A 210 -14.10 21.86 13.72
C ASP A 210 -14.12 23.22 13.00
N GLU A 211 -12.97 23.65 12.46
CA GLU A 211 -12.84 24.87 11.68
C GLU A 211 -13.20 24.62 10.21
N TRP A 212 -14.07 25.47 9.67
CA TRP A 212 -14.33 25.49 8.24
C TRP A 212 -13.11 26.08 7.51
N ILE A 213 -12.55 25.31 6.59
CA ILE A 213 -11.42 25.73 5.74
C ILE A 213 -11.91 25.80 4.31
N GLU A 214 -11.88 26.99 3.72
CA GLU A 214 -12.05 27.14 2.27
C GLU A 214 -10.85 26.50 1.57
N ALA A 215 -11.10 25.57 0.66
CA ALA A 215 -10.05 24.85 -0.04
C ALA A 215 -9.28 25.79 -0.98
N VAL A 216 -7.99 25.98 -0.71
CA VAL A 216 -7.10 26.81 -1.54
C VAL A 216 -6.05 25.94 -2.20
N PHE A 217 -6.04 25.95 -3.53
CA PHE A 217 -5.07 25.24 -4.36
C PHE A 217 -4.09 26.22 -5.01
N PRO A 218 -2.85 25.79 -5.32
CA PRO A 218 -1.89 26.65 -6.03
C PRO A 218 -2.39 27.04 -7.42
N GLN A 219 -2.16 28.29 -7.83
CA GLN A 219 -2.60 28.81 -9.14
C GLN A 219 -2.03 28.01 -10.32
N ASN A 220 -0.82 27.47 -10.17
CA ASN A 220 -0.13 26.62 -11.14
C ASN A 220 -0.36 25.12 -10.90
N TYR A 221 -1.52 24.72 -10.36
CA TYR A 221 -1.85 23.33 -10.02
C TYR A 221 -1.54 22.34 -11.16
N ASN A 222 -1.96 22.65 -12.40
CA ASN A 222 -1.77 21.75 -13.53
C ASN A 222 -0.29 21.55 -13.88
N ASP A 223 0.53 22.59 -13.77
CA ASP A 223 1.97 22.50 -14.00
C ASP A 223 2.65 21.68 -12.90
N LEU A 224 2.26 21.90 -11.64
CA LEU A 224 2.75 21.11 -10.52
C LEU A 224 2.35 19.64 -10.65
N TRP A 225 1.13 19.35 -11.09
CA TRP A 225 0.64 18.00 -11.35
C TRP A 225 1.47 17.31 -12.42
N ARG A 226 1.70 17.97 -13.56
CA ARG A 226 2.55 17.46 -14.64
C ARG A 226 3.97 17.17 -14.17
N LEU A 227 4.55 18.06 -13.37
CA LEU A 227 5.88 17.86 -12.77
C LEU A 227 5.91 16.66 -11.82
N LEU A 228 4.87 16.50 -10.98
CA LEU A 228 4.75 15.35 -10.08
C LEU A 228 4.66 14.04 -10.86
N THR A 229 3.84 13.96 -11.90
CA THR A 229 3.72 12.76 -12.73
C THR A 229 5.06 12.40 -13.36
N GLY A 230 5.75 13.37 -13.99
CA GLY A 230 7.07 13.12 -14.60
C GLY A 230 8.15 12.71 -13.58
N GLN A 231 8.14 13.29 -12.37
CA GLN A 231 9.04 12.86 -11.30
C GLN A 231 8.69 11.45 -10.78
N LEU A 232 7.42 11.10 -10.68
CA LEU A 232 6.98 9.77 -10.26
C LEU A 232 7.34 8.70 -11.32
N GLU A 233 7.27 9.03 -12.61
CA GLU A 233 7.77 8.16 -13.69
C GLU A 233 9.28 7.91 -13.56
N GLN A 234 10.07 8.95 -13.25
CA GLN A 234 11.50 8.80 -12.97
C GLN A 234 11.75 7.91 -11.74
N ILE A 235 11.00 8.11 -10.66
CA ILE A 235 11.07 7.26 -9.45
C ILE A 235 10.76 5.79 -9.81
N CYS A 236 9.77 5.55 -10.67
CA CYS A 236 9.44 4.20 -11.17
C CYS A 236 10.56 3.56 -12.00
N GLN A 237 11.53 4.32 -12.50
CA GLN A 237 12.67 3.80 -13.27
C GLN A 237 13.93 3.62 -12.41
N MET A 238 13.94 4.14 -11.18
CA MET A 238 15.07 3.96 -10.26
C MET A 238 15.27 2.49 -9.91
N ALA A 239 16.54 2.09 -9.85
CA ALA A 239 16.96 0.75 -9.44
C ALA A 239 18.37 0.80 -8.83
N GLY A 240 18.64 -0.15 -7.94
CA GLY A 240 19.93 -0.33 -7.29
C GLY A 240 19.97 0.15 -5.84
N PRO A 241 21.14 0.00 -5.19
CA PRO A 241 21.35 0.46 -3.83
C PRO A 241 21.36 1.99 -3.78
N ILE A 242 20.73 2.56 -2.75
CA ILE A 242 20.79 3.99 -2.43
C ILE A 242 21.58 4.18 -1.14
N ALA A 243 22.45 5.18 -1.13
CA ALA A 243 23.15 5.62 0.08
C ALA A 243 22.31 6.69 0.80
N LEU A 244 22.23 6.57 2.12
CA LEU A 244 21.70 7.64 2.95
C LEU A 244 22.68 8.82 2.93
N SER A 245 22.16 10.03 2.79
CA SER A 245 23.00 11.23 2.92
C SER A 245 23.40 11.41 4.39
N PRO A 246 24.47 12.18 4.69
CA PRO A 246 24.89 12.44 6.07
C PRO A 246 23.81 13.08 6.95
N GLU A 247 22.83 13.74 6.35
CA GLU A 247 21.73 14.44 7.02
C GLU A 247 20.51 13.55 7.31
N ALA A 248 20.53 12.29 6.88
CA ALA A 248 19.41 11.35 6.97
C ALA A 248 19.31 10.61 8.33
#